data_AF-A0A2E0XDC5-F1
#
_entry.id   AF-A0A2E0XDC5-F1
#
_cell.length_a   1.000
_cell.length_b   1.000
_cell.length_c   1.000
_cell.angle_alpha   90.00
_cell.angle_beta   90.00
_cell.angle_gamma   90.00
#
_symmetry.space_group_name_H-M   'P 1'
#
loop_
_entity.id
_entity.type
_entity.pdbx_description
1 polymer ?
#
loop_
_entity_poly.entity_id
_entity_poly.type
_entity_poly.pdbx_seq_one_letter_code
_entity_poly.pdbx_strand_id
1 'polypeptide(L)'
;MKLQDKFLYMSFGAGLVVLGIVLNSLIDSDANARGRVKDATFRTITCRDIIIKDGYKEKAHFGLAPNGSAILAMYGDDQIYKVAYLGENTSANNEMMLLLRSKSKTDRREAMIMIDRNGGRFDCRDKMGGQVVGLGLGVADDDGDHLDRK
;
A
#
# COMPACT_ATOMS: atom_id res chain seq x y z
N MET A 1 -38.61 41.05 1.06
CA MET A 1 -37.14 40.92 0.93
C MET A 1 -36.66 42.04 0.01
N LYS A 2 -35.87 42.99 0.49
CA LYS A 2 -35.47 44.16 -0.30
C LYS A 2 -34.36 43.75 -1.29
N LEU A 3 -34.25 44.45 -2.42
CA LEU A 3 -33.23 44.18 -3.45
C LEU A 3 -31.80 44.19 -2.89
N GLN A 4 -31.56 45.00 -1.86
CA GLN A 4 -30.28 45.09 -1.14
C GLN A 4 -29.93 43.79 -0.40
N ASP A 5 -30.91 43.12 0.21
CA ASP A 5 -30.68 41.86 0.94
C ASP A 5 -30.31 40.72 -0.03
N LYS A 6 -30.92 40.70 -1.22
CA LYS A 6 -30.62 39.71 -2.25
C LYS A 6 -29.20 39.86 -2.82
N PHE A 7 -28.77 41.11 -3.04
CA PHE A 7 -27.40 41.40 -3.48
C PHE A 7 -26.36 41.00 -2.42
N LEU A 8 -26.66 41.25 -1.14
CA LEU A 8 -25.78 40.87 -0.04
C LEU A 8 -25.64 39.34 0.06
N TYR A 9 -26.74 38.60 0.03
CA TYR A 9 -26.68 37.13 0.11
C TYR A 9 -25.98 36.49 -1.10
N MET A 10 -26.17 37.03 -2.32
CA MET A 10 -25.45 36.56 -3.50
C MET A 10 -23.95 36.89 -3.44
N SER A 11 -23.55 38.05 -2.94
CA SER A 11 -22.14 38.42 -2.82
C SER A 11 -21.41 37.60 -1.76
N PHE A 12 -22.05 37.32 -0.63
CA PHE A 12 -21.51 36.41 0.39
C PHE A 12 -21.39 34.97 -0.12
N GLY A 13 -22.39 34.46 -0.85
CA GLY A 13 -22.32 33.13 -1.46
C GLY A 13 -21.20 33.01 -2.49
N ALA A 14 -21.04 33.99 -3.36
CA ALA A 14 -19.94 34.03 -4.32
C ALA A 14 -18.56 34.13 -3.64
N GLY A 15 -18.45 34.94 -2.57
CA GLY A 15 -17.23 35.06 -1.78
C GLY A 15 -16.81 33.74 -1.11
N LEU A 16 -17.77 32.97 -0.58
CA LEU A 16 -17.52 31.66 0.01
C LEU A 16 -17.02 30.63 -1.01
N VAL A 17 -17.55 30.65 -2.24
CA VAL A 17 -17.10 29.76 -3.33
C VAL A 17 -15.66 30.10 -3.73
N VAL A 18 -15.35 31.39 -3.90
CA VAL A 18 -14.00 31.85 -4.23
C VAL A 18 -13.02 31.51 -3.11
N LEU A 19 -13.40 31.73 -1.85
CA LEU A 19 -12.59 31.37 -0.70
C LEU A 19 -12.36 29.85 -0.63
N GLY A 20 -13.36 29.03 -0.94
CA GLY A 20 -13.24 27.58 -1.02
C GLY A 20 -12.23 27.13 -2.08
N ILE A 21 -12.28 27.72 -3.27
CA ILE A 21 -11.32 27.42 -4.36
C ILE A 21 -9.89 27.85 -3.99
N VAL A 22 -9.73 29.02 -3.36
CA VAL A 22 -8.43 29.54 -2.94
C VAL A 22 -7.84 28.70 -1.80
N LEU A 23 -8.63 28.34 -0.80
CA LEU A 23 -8.19 27.46 0.28
C LEU A 23 -7.81 26.07 -0.24
N ASN A 24 -8.57 25.53 -1.21
CA ASN A 24 -8.26 24.26 -1.84
C ASN A 24 -6.95 24.32 -2.68
N SER A 25 -6.60 25.50 -3.21
CA SER A 25 -5.34 25.72 -3.95
C SER A 25 -4.13 25.98 -3.04
N LEU A 26 -4.34 26.41 -1.79
CA LEU A 26 -3.28 26.63 -0.80
C LEU A 26 -2.88 25.35 -0.04
N ILE A 27 -3.67 24.28 -0.16
CA ILE A 27 -3.41 22.97 0.46
C ILE A 27 -2.53 22.08 -0.45
N ASP A 28 -2.10 22.58 -1.61
CA ASP A 28 -1.16 21.88 -2.48
C ASP A 28 0.29 22.29 -2.11
N SER A 29 0.85 21.62 -1.10
CA SER A 29 2.25 21.79 -0.67
C SER A 29 3.17 20.78 -1.38
N ASP A 30 3.09 20.73 -2.70
CA ASP A 30 4.05 19.97 -3.50
C ASP A 30 5.41 20.67 -3.47
N ALA A 31 6.35 20.12 -2.70
CA ALA A 31 7.74 20.55 -2.69
C ALA A 31 8.45 20.06 -3.97
N ASN A 32 8.35 20.84 -5.04
CA ASN A 32 9.00 20.51 -6.31
C ASN A 32 10.49 20.92 -6.30
N ALA A 33 11.37 19.97 -5.98
CA ALA A 33 12.82 20.18 -6.04
C ALA A 33 13.29 20.26 -7.52
N ARG A 34 13.22 21.44 -8.14
CA ARG A 34 13.76 21.70 -9.48
C ARG A 34 15.19 22.24 -9.38
N GLY A 35 16.19 21.38 -9.55
CA GLY A 35 17.61 21.76 -9.61
C GLY A 35 18.55 20.57 -9.75
N ARG A 36 19.82 20.80 -10.14
CA ARG A 36 20.86 19.74 -10.20
C ARG A 36 20.96 19.04 -8.84
N VAL A 37 20.82 17.73 -8.90
CA VAL A 37 20.36 16.83 -7.84
C VAL A 37 21.31 16.82 -6.65
N LYS A 38 20.86 17.34 -5.51
CA LYS A 38 21.45 17.04 -4.20
C LYS A 38 20.46 16.16 -3.47
N ASP A 39 20.93 15.02 -2.95
CA ASP A 39 20.09 14.12 -2.17
C ASP A 39 19.47 14.88 -1.00
N ALA A 40 18.15 14.74 -0.84
CA ALA A 40 17.44 15.28 0.31
C ALA A 40 17.64 14.32 1.49
N THR A 41 18.29 14.81 2.55
CA THR A 41 18.44 14.06 3.80
C THR A 41 17.44 14.60 4.82
N PHE A 42 16.53 13.74 5.26
CA PHE A 42 15.59 14.05 6.32
C PHE A 42 15.97 13.29 7.58
N ARG A 43 15.89 13.92 8.75
CA ARG A 43 16.18 13.23 10.03
C ARG A 43 15.04 12.30 10.43
N THR A 44 13.82 12.83 10.46
CA THR A 44 12.61 12.08 10.83
C THR A 44 11.50 12.52 9.90
N ILE A 45 10.81 11.55 9.31
CA ILE A 45 9.67 11.78 8.44
C ILE A 45 8.45 11.16 9.13
N THR A 46 7.43 11.98 9.40
CA THR A 46 6.12 11.52 9.87
C THR A 46 5.10 11.86 8.81
N CYS A 47 4.55 10.84 8.17
CA CYS A 47 3.56 10.99 7.12
C CYS A 47 2.64 9.77 7.10
N ARG A 48 1.46 9.91 6.51
CA ARG A 48 0.54 8.79 6.32
C ARG A 48 1.07 7.80 5.28
N ASP A 49 1.57 8.33 4.15
CA ASP A 49 1.98 7.55 3.00
C ASP A 49 3.25 8.13 2.37
N ILE A 50 4.22 7.27 2.10
CA ILE A 50 5.36 7.52 1.22
C ILE A 50 5.12 6.71 -0.06
N ILE A 51 4.93 7.40 -1.17
CA ILE A 51 4.62 6.79 -2.46
C ILE A 51 5.74 7.12 -3.45
N ILE A 52 6.40 6.09 -3.98
CA ILE A 52 7.42 6.21 -5.02
C ILE A 52 6.73 6.04 -6.36
N LYS A 53 6.83 7.04 -7.24
CA LYS A 53 6.22 7.02 -8.58
C LYS A 53 7.26 7.22 -9.68
N ASP A 54 6.97 6.63 -10.84
CA ASP A 54 7.65 6.87 -12.12
C ASP A 54 6.60 7.40 -13.11
N GLY A 55 6.55 8.73 -13.26
CA GLY A 55 5.43 9.41 -13.89
C GLY A 55 4.12 9.15 -13.13
N TYR A 56 3.10 8.65 -13.83
CA TYR A 56 1.82 8.27 -13.21
C TYR A 56 1.85 6.90 -12.55
N LYS A 57 2.94 6.15 -12.69
CA LYS A 57 3.00 4.76 -12.22
C LYS A 57 3.49 4.68 -10.79
N GLU A 58 2.67 4.14 -9.90
CA GLU A 58 3.13 3.79 -8.56
C GLU A 58 4.10 2.59 -8.62
N LYS A 59 5.28 2.76 -8.03
CA LYS A 59 6.33 1.75 -7.96
C LYS A 59 6.44 1.15 -6.56
N ALA A 60 6.21 1.96 -5.53
CA ALA A 60 6.15 1.48 -4.17
C ALA A 60 5.26 2.37 -3.27
N HIS A 61 4.70 1.77 -2.23
CA HIS A 61 3.87 2.43 -1.23
C HIS A 61 4.24 1.91 0.16
N PHE A 62 4.62 2.83 1.03
CA PHE A 62 4.89 2.61 2.45
C PHE A 62 3.91 3.48 3.20
N GLY A 63 2.92 2.90 3.89
CA GLY A 63 1.88 3.72 4.50
C GLY A 63 0.76 2.92 5.12
N LEU A 64 -0.45 3.47 5.06
CA LEU A 64 -1.63 2.87 5.68
C LEU A 64 -2.66 2.47 4.62
N ALA A 65 -3.14 1.23 4.71
CA ALA A 65 -4.30 0.77 3.96
C ALA A 65 -5.58 1.51 4.39
N PRO A 66 -6.69 1.41 3.62
CA PRO A 66 -7.95 2.07 3.96
C PRO A 66 -8.51 1.71 5.35
N ASN A 67 -8.22 0.49 5.83
CA ASN A 67 -8.60 0.02 7.16
C ASN A 67 -7.67 0.50 8.29
N GLY A 68 -6.60 1.25 7.96
CA GLY A 68 -5.61 1.76 8.91
C GLY A 68 -4.41 0.83 9.15
N SER A 69 -4.39 -0.37 8.58
CA SER A 69 -3.28 -1.32 8.73
C SER A 69 -2.05 -0.86 7.95
N ALA A 70 -0.86 -1.16 8.49
CA ALA A 70 0.40 -0.81 7.84
C ALA A 70 0.62 -1.66 6.58
N ILE A 71 1.11 -1.02 5.51
CA ILE A 71 1.45 -1.68 4.27
C ILE A 71 2.80 -1.22 3.74
N LEU A 72 3.50 -2.19 3.17
CA LEU A 72 4.67 -2.01 2.33
C LEU A 72 4.42 -2.78 1.04
N ALA A 73 4.28 -2.09 -0.08
CA ALA A 73 4.04 -2.70 -1.37
C ALA A 73 5.05 -2.18 -2.40
N MET A 74 5.53 -3.07 -3.26
CA MET A 74 6.21 -2.73 -4.51
C MET A 74 5.43 -3.35 -5.65
N TYR A 75 5.26 -2.58 -6.72
CA TYR A 75 4.43 -2.97 -7.86
C TYR A 75 5.29 -3.37 -9.06
N GLY A 76 4.79 -4.35 -9.82
CA GLY A 76 5.32 -4.72 -11.13
C GLY A 76 4.96 -3.70 -12.21
N ASP A 77 5.28 -4.02 -13.46
CA ASP A 77 5.13 -3.08 -14.57
C ASP A 77 3.67 -2.70 -14.89
N ASP A 78 2.73 -3.52 -14.43
CA ASP A 78 1.29 -3.34 -14.64
C ASP A 78 0.58 -2.55 -13.53
N GLN A 79 1.30 -2.11 -12.49
CA GLN A 79 0.80 -1.37 -11.29
C GLN A 79 -0.28 -2.07 -10.46
N ILE A 80 -0.79 -3.20 -10.91
CA ILE A 80 -1.83 -3.96 -10.23
C ILE A 80 -1.18 -5.05 -9.40
N TYR A 81 -0.10 -5.63 -9.93
CA TYR A 81 0.56 -6.79 -9.36
C TYR A 81 1.61 -6.35 -8.36
N LYS A 82 1.36 -6.64 -7.08
CA LYS A 82 2.35 -6.46 -6.01
C LYS A 82 3.40 -7.56 -6.11
N VAL A 83 4.63 -7.17 -6.47
CA VAL A 83 5.77 -8.08 -6.61
C VAL A 83 6.50 -8.29 -5.28
N ALA A 84 6.43 -7.32 -4.39
CA ALA A 84 6.84 -7.45 -3.00
C ALA A 84 5.74 -6.82 -2.14
N TYR A 85 5.32 -7.51 -1.09
CA TYR A 85 4.26 -7.04 -0.21
C TYR A 85 4.50 -7.49 1.22
N LEU A 86 4.41 -6.56 2.15
CA LEU A 86 4.30 -6.83 3.57
C LEU A 86 3.09 -6.07 4.09
N GLY A 87 2.15 -6.80 4.66
CA GLY A 87 0.93 -6.21 5.19
C GLY A 87 -0.14 -7.25 5.44
N GLU A 88 -1.33 -6.76 5.72
CA GLU A 88 -2.48 -7.59 6.04
C GLU A 88 -2.95 -8.41 4.82
N ASN A 89 -3.20 -9.70 5.03
CA ASN A 89 -3.76 -10.62 4.06
C ASN A 89 -5.29 -10.54 4.09
N THR A 90 -5.81 -9.41 3.63
CA THR A 90 -7.24 -9.09 3.62
C THR A 90 -8.08 -10.03 2.75
N SER A 91 -7.44 -10.82 1.87
CA SER A 91 -8.11 -11.77 1.00
C SER A 91 -8.34 -13.14 1.64
N ALA A 92 -7.71 -13.44 2.77
CA ALA A 92 -7.80 -14.76 3.39
C ALA A 92 -8.15 -14.73 4.87
N ASN A 93 -7.37 -14.01 5.69
CA ASN A 93 -7.42 -14.16 7.14
C ASN A 93 -7.13 -12.89 7.96
N ASN A 94 -6.88 -11.75 7.30
CA ASN A 94 -6.53 -10.49 7.94
C ASN A 94 -5.27 -10.54 8.82
N GLU A 95 -4.43 -11.57 8.64
CA GLU A 95 -3.15 -11.69 9.33
C GLU A 95 -2.00 -11.12 8.48
N MET A 96 -0.85 -10.93 9.11
CA MET A 96 0.32 -10.42 8.40
C MET A 96 0.89 -11.45 7.42
N MET A 97 1.19 -10.97 6.20
CA MET A 97 1.95 -11.73 5.21
C MET A 97 3.15 -10.93 4.72
N LEU A 98 4.27 -11.61 4.49
CA LEU A 98 5.37 -11.17 3.64
C LEU A 98 5.37 -12.00 2.38
N LEU A 99 5.39 -11.34 1.23
CA LEU A 99 5.16 -11.95 -0.06
C LEU A 99 6.11 -11.39 -1.11
N LEU A 100 6.76 -12.29 -1.84
CA LEU A 100 7.57 -11.99 -3.03
C LEU A 100 7.08 -12.81 -4.21
N ARG A 101 6.86 -12.17 -5.35
CA ARG A 101 6.36 -12.78 -6.58
C ARG A 101 7.22 -12.40 -7.77
N SER A 102 7.16 -13.22 -8.82
CA SER A 102 7.74 -12.85 -10.11
C SER A 102 7.15 -11.54 -10.63
N LYS A 103 7.94 -10.79 -11.40
CA LYS A 103 7.49 -9.55 -12.05
C LYS A 103 6.49 -9.77 -13.18
N SER A 104 6.35 -11.00 -13.65
CA SER A 104 5.44 -11.36 -14.73
C SER A 104 4.19 -12.05 -14.20
N LYS A 105 3.02 -11.64 -14.69
CA LYS A 105 1.72 -12.29 -14.39
C LYS A 105 1.64 -13.76 -14.84
N THR A 106 2.39 -14.14 -15.87
CA THR A 106 2.39 -15.52 -16.39
C THR A 106 3.33 -16.44 -15.62
N ASP A 107 4.14 -15.88 -14.72
CA ASP A 107 5.13 -16.60 -13.94
C ASP A 107 4.69 -16.67 -12.48
N ARG A 108 4.44 -17.90 -12.01
CA ARG A 108 3.85 -18.15 -10.70
C ARG A 108 4.86 -18.39 -9.59
N ARG A 109 6.15 -18.11 -9.85
CA ARG A 109 7.19 -18.17 -8.81
C ARG A 109 6.85 -17.22 -7.68
N GLU A 110 6.87 -17.75 -6.47
CA GLU A 110 6.45 -17.06 -5.26
C GLU A 110 7.25 -17.56 -4.08
N ALA A 111 7.60 -16.67 -3.16
CA ALA A 111 8.09 -16.97 -1.83
C ALA A 111 7.26 -16.16 -0.83
N MET A 112 6.69 -16.83 0.17
CA MET A 112 5.85 -16.16 1.16
C MET A 112 6.14 -16.66 2.57
N ILE A 113 6.04 -15.73 3.52
CA ILE A 113 5.89 -16.00 4.95
C ILE A 113 4.51 -15.51 5.34
N MET A 114 3.72 -16.33 6.00
CA MET A 114 2.37 -15.97 6.44
C MET A 114 2.15 -16.41 7.89
N ILE A 115 1.29 -15.67 8.57
CA ILE A 115 0.67 -16.13 9.82
C ILE A 115 -0.74 -16.58 9.46
N ASP A 116 -1.05 -17.81 9.85
CA ASP A 116 -2.36 -18.41 9.70
C ASP A 116 -2.97 -18.64 11.08
N ARG A 117 -4.25 -19.02 11.13
CA ARG A 117 -4.96 -19.35 12.39
C ARG A 117 -4.24 -20.39 13.28
N ASN A 118 -3.38 -21.22 12.68
CA ASN A 118 -2.70 -22.32 13.35
C ASN A 118 -1.24 -21.99 13.72
N GLY A 119 -0.69 -20.87 13.25
CA GLY A 119 0.72 -20.51 13.45
C GLY A 119 1.39 -19.96 12.20
N GLY A 120 2.73 -19.92 12.21
CA GLY A 120 3.53 -19.37 11.12
C GLY A 120 3.82 -20.38 10.01
N ARG A 121 3.90 -19.89 8.77
CA ARG A 121 4.17 -20.69 7.57
C ARG A 121 5.16 -20.01 6.62
N PHE A 122 5.99 -20.81 5.96
CA PHE A 122 6.86 -20.42 4.85
C PHE A 122 6.62 -21.33 3.63
N ASP A 123 6.30 -20.75 2.49
CA ASP A 123 6.13 -21.49 1.24
C ASP A 123 6.95 -20.90 0.09
N CYS A 124 7.40 -21.79 -0.80
CA CYS A 124 7.95 -21.44 -2.11
C CYS A 124 7.19 -22.18 -3.22
N ARG A 125 6.94 -21.49 -4.34
CA ARG A 125 6.30 -22.05 -5.55
C ARG A 125 7.17 -21.93 -6.79
N ASP A 126 7.06 -22.89 -7.69
CA ASP A 126 7.72 -22.89 -8.99
C ASP A 126 6.99 -22.02 -10.03
N LYS A 127 7.54 -21.97 -11.25
CA LYS A 127 6.98 -21.20 -12.38
C LYS A 127 5.56 -21.62 -12.80
N MET A 128 5.16 -22.85 -12.51
CA MET A 128 3.82 -23.39 -12.82
C MET A 128 2.85 -23.18 -11.64
N GLY A 129 3.36 -22.76 -10.48
CA GLY A 129 2.62 -22.57 -9.23
C GLY A 129 2.61 -23.82 -8.34
N GLY A 130 3.40 -24.84 -8.68
CA GLY A 130 3.60 -26.02 -7.84
C GLY A 130 4.40 -25.67 -6.59
N GLN A 131 4.02 -26.22 -5.44
CA GLN A 131 4.77 -26.02 -4.19
C GLN A 131 6.11 -26.74 -4.29
N VAL A 132 7.20 -26.00 -4.07
CA VAL A 132 8.57 -26.51 -4.04
C VAL A 132 9.04 -26.72 -2.61
N VAL A 133 8.67 -25.80 -1.70
CA VAL A 133 8.97 -25.88 -0.26
C VAL A 133 7.73 -25.44 0.51
N GLY A 134 7.42 -26.12 1.59
CA GLY A 134 6.42 -25.73 2.57
C GLY A 134 6.88 -26.09 3.97
N LEU A 135 6.86 -25.12 4.87
CA LEU A 135 7.14 -25.32 6.29
C LEU A 135 6.02 -24.61 7.06
N GLY A 136 5.27 -25.32 7.88
CA GLY A 136 4.21 -24.75 8.69
C GLY A 136 4.27 -25.32 10.10
N LEU A 137 4.28 -24.45 11.10
CA LEU A 137 4.19 -24.84 12.50
C LEU A 137 2.73 -24.66 12.93
N GLY A 138 2.04 -25.77 13.19
CA GLY A 138 0.71 -25.79 13.78
C GLY A 138 0.77 -26.10 15.26
N VAL A 139 -0.12 -25.52 16.06
CA VAL A 139 -0.40 -26.10 17.39
C VAL A 139 -1.11 -27.43 17.15
N ALA A 140 -0.38 -28.53 17.37
CA ALA A 140 -0.98 -29.84 17.46
C ALA A 140 -1.76 -29.89 18.77
N ASP A 141 -3.07 -30.12 18.70
CA ASP A 141 -3.75 -30.79 19.79
C ASP A 141 -3.19 -32.22 19.80
N ASP A 142 -2.12 -32.41 20.57
CA ASP A 142 -1.29 -33.61 20.77
C ASP A 142 -0.46 -34.11 19.55
N ASP A 143 0.87 -34.08 19.73
CA ASP A 143 1.91 -34.87 19.06
C ASP A 143 2.07 -34.83 17.52
N GLY A 144 2.34 -33.66 16.92
CA GLY A 144 2.78 -33.66 15.51
C GLY A 144 3.30 -32.32 14.97
N ASP A 145 4.61 -32.10 15.08
CA ASP A 145 5.32 -31.12 14.24
C ASP A 145 5.38 -31.67 12.80
N HIS A 146 4.54 -31.15 11.90
CA HIS A 146 4.44 -31.63 10.52
C HIS A 146 5.42 -30.90 9.59
N LEU A 147 6.59 -31.50 9.40
CA LEU A 147 7.49 -31.20 8.28
C LEU A 147 7.11 -32.07 7.07
N ASP A 148 6.20 -31.60 6.23
CA ASP A 148 5.97 -32.22 4.91
C ASP A 148 7.09 -31.83 3.94
N ARG A 149 8.13 -32.67 3.85
CA ARG A 149 9.08 -32.65 2.73
C ARG A 149 8.50 -33.47 1.59
N LYS A 150 8.09 -32.83 0.50
CA LYS A 150 7.86 -33.49 -0.79
C LYS A 150 9.12 -33.43 -1.66
#